data_AF-A0AAV9NEJ8-F1
#
_entry.id   AF-A0AAV9NEJ8-F1
#
_cell.length_a   1.000
_cell.length_b   1.000
_cell.length_c   1.000
_cell.angle_alpha   90.00
_cell.angle_beta   90.00
_cell.angle_gamma   90.00
#
_symmetry.space_group_name_H-M   'P 1'
#
loop_
_entity.id
_entity.type
_entity.pdbx_description
1 polymer ?
#
loop_
_entity_poly.entity_id
_entity_poly.type
_entity_poly.pdbx_seq_one_letter_code
_entity_poly.pdbx_strand_id
1 'polypeptide(L)'
;MPPASRGLLIPPRLARNYAAVAAPRSRLSAFRRGRSLPPERPDRPDKPDIIAAPVQRPKTKDAGQDGPADKKNGFKQERTGGGGDKQHQNEQNYGQSIFDDLPPSLRRWVGRFFIVGPPLAFFLLFLCPVEPMRVSGSSMSPFLNVNSSPDLPETADTILVQRVLLDSFFRPHLPKWEVKRGEVIVFRSPTNPEKLAVKRVVGVPGDIVKPLPGYSGGEEPIVIPFNHIWVEGDANSRDKSVDSNWYGPISLNLVIGSAKILMTPWYSWKVIRPQQDDYPAKRSGRVEFDAVLDAKINPDKKRLSEAFSSGEAARELVMLRKNREILPTFLRDKVKSAKMRNMYATACRELEGQDDPEIVKTAQGIIDELEAAFEAVGLARNGNRLPPALVQGVSEDDPPQRKRLEAYLAENKSGEQASSIG
;
A
#
# COMPACT_ATOMS: atom_id res chain seq x y z
N MET A 1 1.56 66.92 -33.83
CA MET A 1 0.60 66.71 -34.93
C MET A 1 0.59 65.22 -35.29
N PRO A 2 -0.59 64.59 -35.43
CA PRO A 2 -0.82 63.16 -35.68
C PRO A 2 -1.03 62.90 -37.20
N PRO A 3 -1.46 61.69 -37.68
CA PRO A 3 -2.81 61.10 -37.50
C PRO A 3 -2.75 59.59 -37.11
N ALA A 4 -3.68 58.93 -36.40
CA ALA A 4 -5.15 58.83 -36.39
C ALA A 4 -5.77 58.07 -37.58
N SER A 5 -6.35 56.88 -37.29
CA SER A 5 -7.64 56.31 -37.78
C SER A 5 -7.55 54.79 -38.10
N ARG A 6 -8.29 53.95 -37.36
CA ARG A 6 -9.62 53.35 -37.65
C ARG A 6 -9.55 52.03 -38.43
N GLY A 7 -10.18 50.98 -37.89
CA GLY A 7 -10.43 49.74 -38.64
C GLY A 7 -10.96 48.58 -37.81
N LEU A 8 -12.17 48.73 -37.25
CA LEU A 8 -12.96 47.64 -36.69
C LEU A 8 -13.60 46.88 -37.88
N LEU A 9 -13.30 45.60 -38.08
CA LEU A 9 -14.04 44.75 -39.02
C LEU A 9 -14.20 43.32 -38.50
N ILE A 10 -15.45 43.02 -38.15
CA ILE A 10 -16.05 41.70 -37.96
C ILE A 10 -16.20 41.03 -39.34
N PRO A 11 -16.03 39.71 -39.46
CA PRO A 11 -16.77 38.96 -40.47
C PRO A 11 -17.76 37.95 -39.85
N PRO A 12 -18.79 37.55 -40.62
CA PRO A 12 -20.06 37.08 -40.09
C PRO A 12 -20.16 35.57 -39.93
N ARG A 13 -21.18 35.18 -39.17
CA ARG A 13 -21.78 33.85 -39.06
C ARG A 13 -22.04 33.22 -40.43
N LEU A 14 -21.68 31.95 -40.57
CA LEU A 14 -22.39 30.99 -41.43
C LEU A 14 -23.03 29.94 -40.52
N ALA A 15 -24.36 29.92 -40.58
CA ALA A 15 -25.21 28.92 -39.95
C ALA A 15 -25.81 28.02 -41.03
N ARG A 16 -26.21 26.82 -40.58
CA ARG A 16 -27.11 25.81 -41.18
C ARG A 16 -26.44 24.70 -42.00
N ASN A 17 -26.84 23.44 -41.91
CA ASN A 17 -27.78 22.71 -41.03
C ASN A 17 -27.76 21.19 -41.40
N TYR A 18 -28.31 20.37 -40.50
CA TYR A 18 -28.90 19.01 -40.67
C TYR A 18 -27.87 17.87 -40.88
N ALA A 19 -27.94 16.72 -40.20
CA ALA A 19 -29.13 15.95 -39.84
C ALA A 19 -29.01 15.21 -38.49
N ALA A 20 -30.16 15.07 -37.86
CA ALA A 20 -30.41 14.26 -36.67
C ALA A 20 -30.44 12.77 -37.01
N VAL A 21 -29.90 11.93 -36.13
CA VAL A 21 -30.33 10.52 -36.01
C VAL A 21 -30.65 10.25 -34.55
N ALA A 22 -31.87 9.77 -34.36
CA ALA A 22 -32.56 9.59 -33.10
C ALA A 22 -32.04 8.40 -32.28
N ALA A 23 -32.28 8.50 -30.97
CA ALA A 23 -32.12 7.45 -29.98
C ALA A 23 -33.01 6.21 -30.26
N PRO A 24 -32.82 5.14 -29.47
CA PRO A 24 -33.96 4.51 -28.84
C PRO A 24 -33.82 4.51 -27.31
N ARG A 25 -34.85 5.08 -26.66
CA ARG A 25 -35.21 4.82 -25.27
C ARG A 25 -36.21 3.66 -25.25
N SER A 26 -35.94 2.63 -24.47
CA SER A 26 -36.93 1.70 -23.92
C SER A 26 -36.74 1.69 -22.40
N ARG A 27 -37.61 2.35 -21.63
CA ARG A 27 -38.79 1.79 -20.93
C ARG A 27 -38.53 0.41 -20.32
N LEU A 28 -38.48 0.34 -18.99
CA LEU A 28 -39.42 -0.46 -18.21
C LEU A 28 -39.48 0.04 -16.76
N SER A 29 -40.69 0.46 -16.41
CA SER A 29 -41.17 0.79 -15.08
C SER A 29 -41.56 -0.48 -14.32
N ALA A 30 -41.42 -0.40 -13.00
CA ALA A 30 -42.23 -1.07 -11.98
C ALA A 30 -42.12 -2.60 -11.82
N PHE A 31 -41.45 -3.03 -10.75
CA PHE A 31 -42.02 -4.06 -9.88
C PHE A 31 -41.68 -3.79 -8.41
N ARG A 32 -42.68 -3.30 -7.70
CA ARG A 32 -42.75 -3.22 -6.24
C ARG A 32 -43.59 -4.42 -5.79
N ARG A 33 -43.03 -5.38 -5.07
CA ARG A 33 -43.73 -6.22 -4.07
C ARG A 33 -42.75 -7.17 -3.34
N GLY A 34 -42.82 -7.15 -2.00
CA GLY A 34 -42.49 -8.29 -1.13
C GLY A 34 -41.04 -8.44 -0.65
N ARG A 35 -40.60 -7.60 0.32
CA ARG A 35 -39.55 -8.06 1.26
C ARG A 35 -40.23 -8.78 2.42
N SER A 36 -40.06 -10.09 2.48
CA SER A 36 -40.28 -10.86 3.70
C SER A 36 -39.26 -10.43 4.76
N LEU A 37 -39.73 -10.26 5.99
CA LEU A 37 -38.91 -10.03 7.18
C LEU A 37 -37.89 -11.18 7.35
N PRO A 38 -36.64 -10.91 7.78
CA PRO A 38 -35.73 -11.98 8.15
C PRO A 38 -36.18 -12.64 9.47
N PRO A 39 -35.95 -13.94 9.67
CA PRO A 39 -36.34 -14.65 10.88
C PRO A 39 -35.56 -14.13 12.10
N GLU A 40 -36.25 -14.10 13.25
CA GLU A 40 -35.70 -13.79 14.58
C GLU A 40 -34.44 -14.62 14.85
N ARG A 41 -33.41 -13.96 15.39
CA ARG A 41 -32.23 -14.63 15.94
C ARG A 41 -32.62 -15.33 17.25
N PRO A 42 -32.14 -16.55 17.51
CA PRO A 42 -32.29 -17.15 18.83
C PRO A 42 -31.47 -16.38 19.87
N ASP A 43 -32.08 -16.17 21.04
CA ASP A 43 -31.50 -15.51 22.20
C ASP A 43 -30.19 -16.20 22.65
N ARG A 44 -29.19 -15.37 22.95
CA ARG A 44 -27.94 -15.83 23.60
C ARG A 44 -28.19 -15.95 25.10
N PRO A 45 -27.71 -17.04 25.75
CA PRO A 45 -27.76 -17.16 27.20
C PRO A 45 -26.78 -16.19 27.87
N ASP A 46 -27.22 -15.66 29.01
CA ASP A 46 -26.54 -14.68 29.86
C ASP A 46 -25.15 -15.14 30.31
N LYS A 47 -24.20 -14.20 30.32
CA LYS A 47 -22.89 -14.36 30.96
C LYS A 47 -23.03 -14.15 32.47
N PRO A 48 -22.41 -14.97 33.33
CA PRO A 48 -22.38 -14.71 34.77
C PRO A 48 -21.41 -13.57 35.12
N ASP A 49 -21.85 -12.73 36.06
CA ASP A 49 -21.10 -11.64 36.68
C ASP A 49 -19.85 -12.15 37.40
N ILE A 50 -18.68 -11.61 37.05
CA ILE A 50 -17.44 -11.83 37.80
C ILE A 50 -17.21 -10.62 38.70
N ILE A 51 -17.44 -10.87 40.00
CA ILE A 51 -17.17 -9.97 41.13
C ILE A 51 -15.67 -9.78 41.27
N ALA A 52 -15.18 -8.54 41.16
CA ALA A 52 -13.79 -8.19 41.40
C ALA A 52 -13.52 -8.06 42.91
N ALA A 53 -12.66 -8.91 43.46
CA ALA A 53 -12.14 -8.82 44.81
C ALA A 53 -10.94 -7.85 44.90
N PRO A 54 -10.73 -7.13 46.03
CA PRO A 54 -9.68 -6.12 46.15
C PRO A 54 -8.31 -6.74 46.46
N VAL A 55 -7.29 -6.34 45.69
CA VAL A 55 -5.89 -6.74 45.90
C VAL A 55 -5.19 -5.77 46.84
N GLN A 56 -4.72 -6.32 47.97
CA GLN A 56 -3.84 -5.66 48.94
C GLN A 56 -2.39 -5.58 48.41
N ARG A 57 -1.70 -4.45 48.63
CA ARG A 57 -0.26 -4.31 48.40
C ARG A 57 0.53 -4.45 49.71
N PRO A 58 1.69 -5.13 49.71
CA PRO A 58 2.46 -5.38 50.93
C PRO A 58 3.33 -4.19 51.35
N LYS A 59 3.53 -4.07 52.67
CA LYS A 59 4.48 -3.17 53.32
C LYS A 59 5.87 -3.83 53.36
N THR A 60 6.91 -3.05 53.10
CA THR A 60 8.26 -3.29 53.65
C THR A 60 8.79 -2.01 54.29
N LYS A 61 9.47 -2.20 55.42
CA LYS A 61 10.07 -1.20 56.31
C LYS A 61 11.50 -0.92 55.85
N ASP A 62 12.01 0.29 56.09
CA ASP A 62 13.37 0.52 56.59
C ASP A 62 13.47 1.92 57.24
N ALA A 63 14.49 2.06 58.08
CA ALA A 63 14.54 2.90 59.29
C ALA A 63 15.49 4.12 59.22
N GLY A 64 15.25 5.09 60.13
CA GLY A 64 16.20 6.12 60.64
C GLY A 64 16.49 7.31 59.69
N GLN A 65 16.74 8.55 60.10
CA GLN A 65 16.92 9.19 61.40
C GLN A 65 16.94 10.74 61.18
N ASP A 66 16.43 11.49 62.16
CA ASP A 66 16.74 12.88 62.60
C ASP A 66 16.45 14.14 61.73
N GLY A 67 15.77 15.12 62.35
CA GLY A 67 15.16 16.36 61.80
C GLY A 67 16.08 17.61 61.72
N PRO A 68 15.66 18.88 62.01
CA PRO A 68 14.34 19.37 62.48
C PRO A 68 13.80 20.70 61.84
N ALA A 69 12.56 21.08 62.26
CA ALA A 69 11.94 22.43 62.34
C ALA A 69 11.69 23.22 61.02
N ASP A 70 10.66 24.06 60.84
CA ASP A 70 10.09 25.09 61.74
C ASP A 70 8.74 25.67 61.20
N LYS A 71 7.88 26.15 62.13
CA LYS A 71 6.86 27.25 62.06
C LYS A 71 5.59 27.19 61.15
N LYS A 72 4.38 27.21 61.77
CA LYS A 72 3.44 28.36 62.03
C LYS A 72 2.58 28.73 60.80
N ASN A 73 1.28 29.07 60.80
CA ASN A 73 0.17 29.41 61.71
C ASN A 73 -1.12 29.00 60.92
N GLY A 74 -2.28 28.58 61.43
CA GLY A 74 -3.09 29.14 62.50
C GLY A 74 -3.84 30.40 62.03
N PHE A 75 -5.09 30.31 61.58
CA PHE A 75 -6.15 31.27 61.97
C PHE A 75 -7.56 30.76 61.62
N LYS A 76 -8.44 30.95 62.60
CA LYS A 76 -9.83 30.51 62.76
C LYS A 76 -10.73 31.70 62.42
N GLN A 77 -11.89 31.51 61.79
CA GLN A 77 -12.89 32.57 61.69
C GLN A 77 -14.29 32.05 62.04
N GLU A 78 -14.94 32.84 62.90
CA GLU A 78 -16.16 32.57 63.65
C GLU A 78 -17.42 32.68 62.81
N ARG A 79 -18.47 32.03 63.33
CA ARG A 79 -19.87 32.20 62.94
C ARG A 79 -20.47 33.40 63.69
N THR A 80 -21.21 34.23 62.97
CA THR A 80 -22.39 34.93 63.49
C THR A 80 -23.47 34.94 62.42
N GLY A 81 -24.71 34.65 62.82
CA GLY A 81 -25.88 34.60 61.95
C GLY A 81 -26.68 35.89 61.96
N GLY A 82 -27.67 35.97 61.06
CA GLY A 82 -28.74 36.97 61.13
C GLY A 82 -29.43 37.27 59.80
N GLY A 83 -30.56 36.57 59.56
CA GLY A 83 -31.83 37.09 59.00
C GLY A 83 -31.89 37.78 57.62
N GLY A 84 -32.85 37.33 56.79
CA GLY A 84 -33.48 38.18 55.78
C GLY A 84 -33.89 37.47 54.49
N ASP A 85 -35.19 37.30 54.31
CA ASP A 85 -35.85 36.77 53.12
C ASP A 85 -35.41 37.42 51.79
N LYS A 86 -35.28 36.58 50.76
CA LYS A 86 -36.05 36.66 49.50
C LYS A 86 -35.59 35.58 48.53
N GLN A 87 -36.38 34.51 48.46
CA GLN A 87 -36.45 33.67 47.28
C GLN A 87 -36.95 34.52 46.10
N HIS A 88 -36.15 34.62 45.04
CA HIS A 88 -36.53 34.39 43.65
C HIS A 88 -35.45 34.95 42.72
N GLN A 89 -35.13 34.15 41.68
CA GLN A 89 -34.33 34.48 40.50
C GLN A 89 -32.81 34.39 40.64
N ASN A 90 -32.25 33.21 40.32
CA ASN A 90 -31.33 33.07 39.19
C ASN A 90 -30.81 31.64 39.13
N GLU A 91 -31.50 30.79 38.38
CA GLU A 91 -31.02 29.43 38.08
C GLU A 91 -31.33 29.05 36.63
N GLN A 92 -30.97 29.92 35.68
CA GLN A 92 -30.96 29.58 34.26
C GLN A 92 -29.82 30.30 33.55
N ASN A 93 -28.60 29.79 33.72
CA ASN A 93 -27.50 30.13 32.83
C ASN A 93 -26.58 28.91 32.67
N TYR A 94 -27.14 27.83 32.12
CA TYR A 94 -26.35 26.76 31.52
C TYR A 94 -26.40 26.95 30.01
N GLY A 95 -25.21 27.16 29.43
CA GLY A 95 -24.94 27.71 28.11
C GLY A 95 -25.93 27.36 27.01
N GLN A 96 -26.61 28.38 26.50
CA GLN A 96 -27.17 28.36 25.15
C GLN A 96 -26.03 28.02 24.20
N SER A 97 -26.11 26.86 23.55
CA SER A 97 -25.17 26.55 22.49
C SER A 97 -25.54 27.43 21.31
N ILE A 98 -24.53 27.93 20.59
CA ILE A 98 -24.69 28.79 19.40
C ILE A 98 -25.56 28.09 18.31
N PHE A 99 -25.89 26.81 18.50
CA PHE A 99 -26.67 25.98 17.60
C PHE A 99 -28.16 25.89 17.95
N ASP A 100 -28.62 26.46 19.07
CA ASP A 100 -30.01 26.37 19.52
C ASP A 100 -30.95 27.34 18.78
N ASP A 101 -30.41 28.40 18.17
CA ASP A 101 -31.16 29.38 17.36
C ASP A 101 -31.40 28.94 15.91
N LEU A 102 -30.88 27.78 15.49
CA LEU A 102 -31.04 27.28 14.12
C LEU A 102 -32.31 26.43 13.95
N PRO A 103 -33.01 26.54 12.79
CA PRO A 103 -34.21 25.74 12.52
C PRO A 103 -33.95 24.23 12.65
N PRO A 104 -34.92 23.41 13.11
CA PRO A 104 -34.71 22.01 13.50
C PRO A 104 -34.13 21.12 12.40
N SER A 105 -34.44 21.42 11.13
CA SER A 105 -33.88 20.74 9.96
C SER A 105 -32.40 21.03 9.76
N LEU A 106 -32.00 22.29 9.97
CA LEU A 106 -30.62 22.74 9.83
C LEU A 106 -29.75 22.27 10.99
N ARG A 107 -30.27 22.26 12.23
CA ARG A 107 -29.57 21.71 13.41
C ARG A 107 -29.19 20.23 13.21
N ARG A 108 -30.07 19.41 12.62
CA ARG A 108 -29.78 18.00 12.30
C ARG A 108 -28.74 17.86 11.19
N TRP A 109 -28.75 18.75 10.20
CA TRP A 109 -27.77 18.73 9.10
C TRP A 109 -26.38 19.17 9.58
N VAL A 110 -26.31 20.26 10.34
CA VAL A 110 -25.08 20.78 10.96
C VAL A 110 -24.50 19.74 11.93
N GLY A 111 -25.32 19.16 12.80
CA GLY A 111 -24.89 18.09 13.70
C GLY A 111 -24.33 16.87 12.96
N ARG A 112 -24.96 16.44 11.85
CA ARG A 112 -24.45 15.35 11.01
C ARG A 112 -23.15 15.71 10.29
N PHE A 113 -22.96 16.97 9.88
CA PHE A 113 -21.70 17.42 9.31
C PHE A 113 -20.56 17.37 10.34
N PHE A 114 -20.81 17.75 11.60
CA PHE A 114 -19.79 17.65 12.65
C PHE A 114 -19.54 16.21 13.15
N ILE A 115 -20.50 15.30 12.98
CA ILE A 115 -20.34 13.88 13.34
C ILE A 115 -19.73 13.05 12.20
N VAL A 116 -20.14 13.30 10.95
CA VAL A 116 -19.71 12.52 9.77
C VAL A 116 -18.53 13.17 9.06
N GLY A 117 -18.44 14.51 9.10
CA GLY A 117 -17.40 15.29 8.44
C GLY A 117 -15.99 14.95 8.93
N PRO A 118 -15.69 14.96 10.24
CA PRO A 118 -14.34 14.63 10.72
C PRO A 118 -13.91 13.19 10.41
N PRO A 119 -14.74 12.13 10.59
CA PRO A 119 -14.39 10.79 10.14
C PRO A 119 -14.22 10.67 8.62
N LEU A 120 -15.06 11.34 7.84
CA LEU A 120 -14.97 11.34 6.38
C LEU A 120 -13.72 12.09 5.89
N ALA A 121 -13.41 13.24 6.49
CA ALA A 121 -12.21 14.02 6.21
C ALA A 121 -10.96 13.24 6.61
N PHE A 122 -10.95 12.58 7.77
CA PHE A 122 -9.88 11.69 8.20
C PHE A 122 -9.71 10.52 7.23
N PHE A 123 -10.80 9.87 6.81
CA PHE A 123 -10.76 8.80 5.83
C PHE A 123 -10.25 9.28 4.47
N LEU A 124 -10.68 10.45 3.99
CA LEU A 124 -10.21 11.04 2.73
C LEU A 124 -8.75 11.51 2.80
N LEU A 125 -8.30 12.08 3.92
CA LEU A 125 -6.91 12.45 4.16
C LEU A 125 -6.00 11.23 4.28
N PHE A 126 -6.44 10.19 4.99
CA PHE A 126 -5.69 8.95 5.17
C PHE A 126 -5.62 8.12 3.87
N LEU A 127 -6.65 8.18 3.03
CA LEU A 127 -6.65 7.58 1.71
C LEU A 127 -5.90 8.41 0.66
N CYS A 128 -5.58 9.67 0.95
CA CYS A 128 -4.80 10.49 0.04
C CYS A 128 -3.34 10.00 0.12
N PRO A 129 -2.79 9.39 -0.95
CA PRO A 129 -1.45 8.81 -0.92
C PRO A 129 -0.37 9.88 -1.02
N VAL A 130 -0.64 11.10 -0.55
CA VAL A 130 0.14 12.28 -0.88
C VAL A 130 0.53 13.02 0.39
N GLU A 131 1.84 13.10 0.64
CA GLU A 131 2.42 13.69 1.85
C GLU A 131 3.34 14.86 1.47
N PRO A 132 3.13 16.09 1.98
CA PRO A 132 4.06 17.18 1.79
C PRO A 132 5.30 16.96 2.67
N MET A 133 6.49 17.03 2.07
CA MET A 133 7.77 16.83 2.75
C MET A 133 8.70 18.01 2.50
N ARG A 134 9.42 18.44 3.54
CA ARG A 134 10.47 19.46 3.43
C ARG A 134 11.80 18.79 3.12
N VAL A 135 12.51 19.32 2.13
CA VAL A 135 13.80 18.83 1.67
C VAL A 135 14.83 19.93 1.88
N SER A 136 15.78 19.68 2.76
CA SER A 136 16.96 20.54 2.94
C SER A 136 18.20 19.86 2.37
N GLY A 137 19.21 20.66 2.04
CA GLY A 137 20.53 20.19 1.61
C GLY A 137 20.81 20.36 0.11
N SER A 138 22.10 20.34 -0.23
CA SER A 138 22.62 20.69 -1.55
C SER A 138 22.59 19.56 -2.57
N SER A 139 22.32 18.31 -2.15
CA SER A 139 22.56 17.13 -2.99
C SER A 139 21.67 17.04 -4.24
N MET A 140 20.50 17.67 -4.21
CA MET A 140 19.55 17.71 -5.32
C MET A 140 19.60 19.05 -6.10
N SER A 141 20.57 19.91 -5.81
CA SER A 141 20.80 21.14 -6.57
C SER A 141 21.32 20.80 -7.97
N PRO A 142 20.86 21.47 -9.05
CA PRO A 142 20.03 22.67 -9.06
C PRO A 142 18.52 22.41 -9.09
N PHE A 143 18.05 21.16 -9.08
CA PHE A 143 16.63 20.86 -9.22
C PHE A 143 15.82 21.20 -7.96
N LEU A 144 16.35 20.87 -6.79
CA LEU A 144 15.86 21.30 -5.48
C LEU A 144 16.94 22.12 -4.78
N ASN A 145 16.52 23.08 -3.97
CA ASN A 145 17.37 23.94 -3.15
C ASN A 145 18.44 24.68 -3.98
N VAL A 146 17.99 25.41 -5.00
CA VAL A 146 18.82 26.15 -5.97
C VAL A 146 19.90 27.02 -5.29
N ASN A 147 19.61 27.56 -4.11
CA ASN A 147 20.49 28.50 -3.39
C ASN A 147 21.32 27.84 -2.27
N SER A 148 21.68 26.57 -2.42
CA SER A 148 22.50 25.85 -1.44
C SER A 148 23.98 26.29 -1.51
N SER A 149 24.27 27.54 -1.10
CA SER A 149 25.63 28.03 -0.86
C SER A 149 25.93 27.97 0.64
N PRO A 150 27.14 27.57 1.08
CA PRO A 150 27.51 27.58 2.51
C PRO A 150 27.43 28.98 3.14
N ASP A 151 27.50 30.04 2.33
CA ASP A 151 27.47 31.43 2.79
C ASP A 151 26.04 32.02 2.91
N LEU A 152 25.01 31.26 2.53
CA LEU A 152 23.61 31.68 2.55
C LEU A 152 22.79 30.83 3.52
N PRO A 153 21.66 31.34 4.05
CA PRO A 153 20.77 30.55 4.89
C PRO A 153 20.24 29.34 4.10
N GLU A 154 20.21 28.18 4.74
CA GLU A 154 19.71 26.94 4.13
C GLU A 154 18.28 27.13 3.60
N THR A 155 18.13 27.11 2.28
CA THR A 155 16.80 27.09 1.65
C THR A 155 16.25 25.68 1.68
N ALA A 156 14.98 25.54 2.09
CA ALA A 156 14.28 24.26 2.10
C ALA A 156 13.09 24.30 1.14
N ASP A 157 13.08 23.36 0.20
CA ASP A 157 11.98 23.15 -0.73
C ASP A 157 10.94 22.20 -0.13
N THR A 158 9.67 22.48 -0.39
CA THR A 158 8.56 21.59 -0.04
C THR A 158 8.16 20.84 -1.29
N ILE A 159 8.22 19.52 -1.23
CA ILE A 159 7.78 18.62 -2.29
C ILE A 159 6.56 17.84 -1.84
N LEU A 160 5.74 17.45 -2.81
CA LEU A 160 4.57 16.63 -2.60
C LEU A 160 4.87 15.21 -3.06
N VAL A 161 4.86 14.28 -2.11
CA VAL A 161 5.33 12.90 -2.30
C VAL A 161 4.15 11.95 -2.36
N GLN A 162 4.05 11.20 -3.45
CA GLN A 162 3.12 10.10 -3.60
C GLN A 162 3.70 8.85 -2.92
N ARG A 163 3.12 8.41 -1.79
CA ARG A 163 3.54 7.23 -1.03
C ARG A 163 3.16 5.92 -1.72
N VAL A 164 4.07 4.95 -1.69
CA VAL A 164 3.91 3.61 -2.28
C VAL A 164 2.99 2.71 -1.45
N LEU A 165 2.96 2.91 -0.13
CA LEU A 165 2.32 2.00 0.84
C LEU A 165 0.79 1.85 0.70
N LEU A 166 0.11 2.76 -0.01
CA LEU A 166 -1.35 2.74 -0.17
C LEU A 166 -1.85 1.92 -1.37
N ASP A 167 -0.96 1.47 -2.26
CA ASP A 167 -1.38 0.73 -3.46
C ASP A 167 -1.89 -0.68 -3.12
N SER A 168 -1.13 -1.44 -2.32
CA SER A 168 -1.39 -2.88 -2.16
C SER A 168 -2.57 -3.24 -1.25
N PHE A 169 -2.87 -2.44 -0.22
CA PHE A 169 -3.89 -2.81 0.77
C PHE A 169 -5.31 -2.31 0.41
N PHE A 170 -5.42 -1.13 -0.19
CA PHE A 170 -6.73 -0.53 -0.49
C PHE A 170 -7.11 -0.61 -1.97
N ARG A 171 -6.17 -0.96 -2.86
CA ARG A 171 -6.39 -0.94 -4.31
C ARG A 171 -5.71 -2.14 -5.01
N PRO A 172 -6.13 -3.38 -4.72
CA PRO A 172 -5.54 -4.59 -5.33
C PRO A 172 -5.65 -4.66 -6.86
N HIS A 173 -6.52 -3.84 -7.46
CA HIS A 173 -6.72 -3.75 -8.91
C HIS A 173 -5.96 -2.59 -9.58
N LEU A 174 -5.19 -1.80 -8.84
CA LEU A 174 -4.31 -0.81 -9.45
C LEU A 174 -2.97 -1.43 -9.88
N PRO A 175 -2.38 -0.94 -10.98
CA PRO A 175 -1.06 -1.37 -11.39
C PRO A 175 -0.06 -1.11 -10.27
N LYS A 176 0.76 -2.11 -9.94
CA LYS A 176 1.85 -1.96 -8.98
C LYS A 176 2.68 -0.73 -9.35
N TRP A 177 2.95 0.13 -8.38
CA TRP A 177 3.85 1.26 -8.58
C TRP A 177 5.19 0.80 -9.17
N GLU A 178 5.44 1.24 -10.39
CA GLU A 178 6.66 0.95 -11.14
C GLU A 178 7.53 2.20 -11.15
N VAL A 179 8.77 2.05 -10.68
CA VAL A 179 9.75 3.13 -10.63
C VAL A 179 10.30 3.39 -12.03
N LYS A 180 10.28 4.66 -12.44
CA LYS A 180 10.78 5.06 -13.75
C LYS A 180 12.10 5.82 -13.64
N ARG A 181 12.93 5.68 -14.67
CA ARG A 181 14.15 6.47 -14.84
C ARG A 181 13.82 7.97 -14.81
N GLY A 182 14.64 8.74 -14.11
CA GLY A 182 14.48 10.17 -13.90
C GLY A 182 13.51 10.56 -12.79
N GLU A 183 12.80 9.61 -12.17
CA GLU A 183 11.93 9.92 -11.03
C GLU A 183 12.72 10.41 -9.83
N VAL A 184 12.19 11.40 -9.13
CA VAL A 184 12.69 11.81 -7.82
C VAL A 184 11.95 11.01 -6.77
N ILE A 185 12.68 10.31 -5.92
CA ILE A 185 12.12 9.42 -4.91
C ILE A 185 12.60 9.81 -3.51
N VAL A 186 11.77 9.48 -2.53
CA VAL A 186 12.08 9.58 -1.11
C VAL A 186 12.21 8.17 -0.56
N PHE A 187 13.34 7.86 0.05
CA PHE A 187 13.65 6.54 0.59
C PHE A 187 14.40 6.63 1.91
N ARG A 188 14.40 5.54 2.69
CA ARG A 188 15.23 5.44 3.89
C ARG A 188 16.68 5.22 3.51
N SER A 189 17.58 6.03 4.05
CA SER A 189 19.01 5.90 3.75
C SER A 189 19.53 4.52 4.20
N PRO A 190 20.28 3.79 3.36
CA PRO A 190 20.86 2.50 3.75
C PRO A 190 21.94 2.66 4.83
N THR A 191 22.60 3.82 4.88
CA THR A 191 23.64 4.12 5.88
C THR A 191 23.04 4.52 7.23
N ASN A 192 21.87 5.17 7.22
CA ASN A 192 21.16 5.55 8.44
C ASN A 192 19.63 5.42 8.26
N PRO A 193 19.01 4.34 8.76
CA PRO A 193 17.57 4.07 8.58
C PRO A 193 16.63 5.12 9.15
N GLU A 194 17.08 5.95 10.11
CA GLU A 194 16.28 7.03 10.69
C GLU A 194 16.19 8.25 9.76
N LYS A 195 17.11 8.37 8.79
CA LYS A 195 17.17 9.50 7.87
C LYS A 195 16.49 9.16 6.55
N LEU A 196 15.71 10.12 6.06
CA LEU A 196 15.13 10.08 4.73
C LEU A 196 16.04 10.83 3.76
N ALA A 197 16.26 10.23 2.60
CA ALA A 197 17.03 10.82 1.51
C ALA A 197 16.12 11.05 0.30
N VAL A 198 16.37 12.15 -0.40
CA VAL A 198 15.74 12.46 -1.69
C VAL A 198 16.81 12.40 -2.76
N LYS A 199 16.61 11.50 -3.74
CA LYS A 199 17.54 11.28 -4.85
C LYS A 199 16.75 11.04 -6.13
N ARG A 200 17.46 11.12 -7.27
CA ARG A 200 16.91 10.81 -8.57
C ARG A 200 17.27 9.39 -9.00
N VAL A 201 16.31 8.67 -9.55
CA VAL A 201 16.52 7.35 -10.14
C VAL A 201 17.26 7.51 -11.46
N VAL A 202 18.44 6.92 -11.53
CA VAL A 202 19.28 6.92 -12.73
C VAL A 202 19.15 5.60 -13.49
N GLY A 203 19.13 4.49 -12.77
CA GLY A 203 18.96 3.16 -13.37
C GLY A 203 17.95 2.31 -12.60
N VAL A 204 17.31 1.41 -13.34
CA VAL A 204 16.31 0.44 -12.85
C VAL A 204 16.79 -0.99 -13.14
N PRO A 205 16.12 -2.05 -12.63
CA PRO A 205 16.56 -3.42 -12.86
C PRO A 205 16.82 -3.73 -14.34
N GLY A 206 17.97 -4.36 -14.62
CA GLY A 206 18.44 -4.67 -15.97
C GLY A 206 19.27 -3.59 -16.65
N ASP A 207 19.39 -2.39 -16.08
CA ASP A 207 20.33 -1.38 -16.58
C ASP A 207 21.76 -1.72 -16.15
N ILE A 208 22.74 -1.30 -16.97
CA ILE A 208 24.14 -1.24 -16.58
C ILE A 208 24.50 0.21 -16.32
N VAL A 209 25.01 0.50 -15.13
CA VAL A 209 25.46 1.85 -14.74
C VAL A 209 26.96 1.82 -14.48
N LYS A 210 27.69 2.73 -15.11
CA LYS A 210 29.07 3.03 -14.75
C LYS A 210 29.11 4.04 -13.60
N PRO A 211 29.63 3.68 -12.42
CA PRO A 211 29.77 4.61 -11.30
C PRO A 211 30.67 5.80 -11.65
N LEU A 212 30.51 6.89 -10.91
CA LEU A 212 31.41 8.04 -11.02
C LEU A 212 32.81 7.68 -10.49
N PRO A 213 33.88 8.24 -11.09
CA PRO A 213 35.25 7.98 -10.65
C PRO A 213 35.50 8.55 -9.25
N GLY A 214 36.42 7.92 -8.51
CA GLY A 214 36.86 8.38 -7.19
C GLY A 214 35.96 8.05 -6.01
N TYR A 215 34.95 7.18 -6.18
CA TYR A 215 34.14 6.64 -5.09
C TYR A 215 34.64 5.27 -4.62
N SER A 216 34.24 4.86 -3.42
CA SER A 216 34.64 3.57 -2.82
C SER A 216 34.08 2.35 -3.55
N GLY A 217 33.01 2.52 -4.34
CA GLY A 217 32.34 1.45 -5.08
C GLY A 217 33.07 0.96 -6.34
N GLY A 218 34.23 1.55 -6.67
CA GLY A 218 34.97 1.25 -7.90
C GLY A 218 34.37 1.92 -9.14
N GLU A 219 35.03 1.72 -10.28
CA GLU A 219 34.63 2.28 -11.59
C GLU A 219 34.08 1.22 -12.55
N GLU A 220 33.93 -0.01 -12.06
CA GLU A 220 33.42 -1.12 -12.84
C GLU A 220 31.92 -0.93 -13.13
N PRO A 221 31.46 -1.23 -14.37
CA PRO A 221 30.04 -1.20 -14.69
C PRO A 221 29.25 -2.19 -13.83
N ILE A 222 28.17 -1.73 -13.22
CA ILE A 222 27.31 -2.53 -12.34
C ILE A 222 25.99 -2.79 -13.03
N VAL A 223 25.60 -4.08 -13.12
CA VAL A 223 24.26 -4.49 -13.52
C VAL A 223 23.32 -4.29 -12.33
N ILE A 224 22.21 -3.56 -12.52
CA ILE A 224 21.23 -3.36 -11.46
C ILE A 224 20.37 -4.62 -11.30
N PRO A 225 20.37 -5.27 -10.12
CA PRO A 225 19.66 -6.52 -9.92
C PRO A 225 18.15 -6.31 -9.73
N PHE A 226 17.42 -7.42 -9.75
CA PHE A 226 15.98 -7.43 -9.46
C PHE A 226 15.67 -6.73 -8.14
N ASN A 227 14.58 -5.96 -8.12
CA ASN A 227 14.10 -5.22 -6.95
C ASN A 227 15.08 -4.19 -6.37
N HIS A 228 16.06 -3.74 -7.17
CA HIS A 228 16.99 -2.69 -6.80
C HIS A 228 17.00 -1.56 -7.84
N ILE A 229 17.46 -0.38 -7.43
CA ILE A 229 17.58 0.81 -8.26
C ILE A 229 18.90 1.54 -7.97
N TRP A 230 19.41 2.25 -8.97
CA TRP A 230 20.56 3.13 -8.81
C TRP A 230 20.08 4.57 -8.72
N VAL A 231 20.48 5.28 -7.65
CA VAL A 231 20.03 6.64 -7.38
C VAL A 231 21.20 7.60 -7.22
N GLU A 232 21.07 8.81 -7.76
CA GLU A 232 22.10 9.85 -7.69
C GLU A 232 21.49 11.20 -7.29
N GLY A 233 22.30 12.07 -6.71
CA GLY A 233 21.92 13.47 -6.50
C GLY A 233 22.22 14.32 -7.74
N ASP A 234 21.43 15.36 -7.99
CA ASP A 234 21.64 16.26 -9.14
C ASP A 234 22.89 17.14 -9.00
N ALA A 235 23.47 17.26 -7.79
CA ALA A 235 24.63 18.12 -7.53
C ALA A 235 25.95 17.61 -8.12
N ASN A 236 25.99 16.36 -8.60
CA ASN A 236 27.13 15.77 -9.32
C ASN A 236 28.50 15.99 -8.65
N SER A 237 28.52 16.13 -7.33
CA SER A 237 29.71 16.47 -6.55
C SER A 237 29.79 15.54 -5.34
N ARG A 238 30.97 14.95 -5.12
CA ARG A 238 31.22 13.99 -4.05
C ARG A 238 30.94 14.57 -2.66
N ASP A 239 31.31 15.82 -2.44
CA ASP A 239 31.14 16.49 -1.14
C ASP A 239 29.69 16.90 -0.86
N LYS A 240 28.84 16.91 -1.88
CA LYS A 240 27.44 17.37 -1.79
C LYS A 240 26.43 16.23 -1.81
N SER A 241 26.80 15.07 -2.35
CA SER A 241 25.87 13.94 -2.50
C SER A 241 26.47 12.63 -1.99
N VAL A 242 25.81 12.05 -1.00
CA VAL A 242 25.95 10.64 -0.63
C VAL A 242 24.81 9.88 -1.31
N ASP A 243 25.14 9.07 -2.31
CA ASP A 243 24.20 8.36 -3.19
C ASP A 243 24.72 6.98 -3.62
N SER A 244 24.13 6.34 -4.64
CA SER A 244 24.52 4.98 -5.06
C SER A 244 25.98 4.86 -5.49
N ASN A 245 26.68 5.94 -5.83
CA ASN A 245 28.12 5.87 -6.08
C ASN A 245 28.91 5.48 -4.80
N TRP A 246 28.37 5.75 -3.59
CA TRP A 246 29.00 5.38 -2.33
C TRP A 246 28.65 3.97 -1.84
N TYR A 247 27.37 3.60 -1.92
CA TYR A 247 26.84 2.36 -1.31
C TYR A 247 26.28 1.35 -2.32
N GLY A 248 26.30 1.66 -3.61
CA GLY A 248 25.76 0.81 -4.67
C GLY A 248 24.24 0.92 -4.86
N PRO A 249 23.62 -0.05 -5.55
CA PRO A 249 22.18 -0.06 -5.79
C PRO A 249 21.39 -0.31 -4.50
N ILE A 250 20.24 0.34 -4.36
CA ILE A 250 19.37 0.23 -3.18
C ILE A 250 18.13 -0.59 -3.48
N SER A 251 17.60 -1.29 -2.47
CA SER A 251 16.34 -2.03 -2.63
C SER A 251 15.16 -1.10 -2.79
N LEU A 252 14.24 -1.43 -3.70
CA LEU A 252 12.94 -0.75 -3.87
C LEU A 252 12.11 -0.74 -2.58
N ASN A 253 12.33 -1.70 -1.67
CA ASN A 253 11.63 -1.76 -0.38
C ASN A 253 12.00 -0.61 0.57
N LEU A 254 13.11 0.09 0.33
CA LEU A 254 13.48 1.29 1.10
C LEU A 254 12.70 2.52 0.65
N VAL A 255 12.05 2.46 -0.52
CA VAL A 255 11.36 3.60 -1.10
C VAL A 255 10.02 3.84 -0.42
N ILE A 256 9.83 5.08 0.02
CA ILE A 256 8.61 5.55 0.70
C ILE A 256 7.62 6.08 -0.33
N GLY A 257 8.13 6.81 -1.32
CA GLY A 257 7.30 7.48 -2.31
C GLY A 257 8.07 8.19 -3.41
N SER A 258 7.34 8.67 -4.41
CA SER A 258 7.85 9.48 -5.52
C SER A 258 7.41 10.93 -5.38
N ALA A 259 8.34 11.87 -5.50
CA ALA A 259 8.03 13.29 -5.54
C ALA A 259 7.37 13.64 -6.88
N LYS A 260 6.15 14.18 -6.84
CA LYS A 260 5.38 14.53 -8.05
C LYS A 260 5.26 16.03 -8.28
N ILE A 261 5.24 16.83 -7.22
CA ILE A 261 5.07 18.28 -7.31
C ILE A 261 6.10 18.96 -6.41
N LEU A 262 6.85 19.91 -6.96
CA LEU A 262 7.59 20.90 -6.20
C LEU A 262 6.63 22.04 -5.85
N MET A 263 6.36 22.22 -4.57
CA MET A 263 5.43 23.23 -4.06
C MET A 263 6.11 24.54 -3.72
N THR A 264 7.44 24.59 -3.63
CA THR A 264 8.17 25.83 -3.37
C THR A 264 8.50 26.57 -4.68
N PRO A 265 8.25 27.89 -4.75
CA PRO A 265 7.49 28.69 -3.78
C PRO A 265 5.98 28.39 -3.86
N TRP A 266 5.25 28.58 -2.75
CA TRP A 266 3.83 28.17 -2.60
C TRP A 266 2.89 28.76 -3.66
N TYR A 267 3.27 29.86 -4.31
CA TYR A 267 2.54 30.52 -5.40
C TYR A 267 2.85 29.96 -6.80
N SER A 268 3.82 29.07 -6.95
CA SER A 268 4.25 28.51 -8.24
C SER A 268 4.63 27.04 -8.12
N TRP A 269 3.63 26.15 -8.19
CA TRP A 269 3.88 24.72 -8.14
C TRP A 269 4.42 24.21 -9.49
N LYS A 270 5.49 23.43 -9.45
CA LYS A 270 6.07 22.77 -10.63
C LYS A 270 5.80 21.26 -10.55
N VAL A 271 5.17 20.71 -11.59
CA VAL A 271 5.02 19.26 -11.74
C VAL A 271 6.37 18.67 -12.16
N ILE A 272 6.84 17.67 -11.42
CA ILE A 272 8.07 16.94 -11.68
C ILE A 272 7.78 15.93 -12.80
N ARG A 273 8.47 16.06 -13.93
CA ARG A 273 8.25 15.22 -15.12
C ARG A 273 9.54 14.49 -15.46
N PRO A 274 9.70 13.22 -15.02
CA PRO A 274 10.93 12.44 -15.14
C PRO A 274 11.54 12.41 -16.54
N GLN A 275 10.71 12.33 -17.58
CA GLN A 275 11.18 12.26 -18.96
C GLN A 275 11.65 13.61 -19.50
N GLN A 276 11.10 14.72 -19.00
CA GLN A 276 11.34 16.07 -19.51
C GLN A 276 12.42 16.81 -18.71
N ASP A 277 12.46 16.62 -17.38
CA ASP A 277 13.47 17.23 -16.54
C ASP A 277 14.85 16.63 -16.89
N ASP A 278 15.79 17.52 -17.19
CA ASP A 278 17.17 17.13 -17.48
C ASP A 278 17.97 17.07 -16.18
N TYR A 279 18.89 16.11 -16.09
CA TYR A 279 19.72 15.89 -14.93
C TYR A 279 21.08 15.34 -15.36
N PRO A 280 22.16 15.60 -14.61
CA PRO A 280 23.49 15.35 -15.13
C PRO A 280 23.77 13.88 -15.48
N ALA A 281 23.20 12.94 -14.73
CA ALA A 281 23.33 11.51 -15.04
C ALA A 281 22.76 11.16 -16.43
N LYS A 282 21.65 11.81 -16.86
CA LYS A 282 21.03 11.61 -18.18
C LYS A 282 21.94 12.01 -19.34
N ARG A 283 22.76 13.04 -19.15
CA ARG A 283 23.70 13.54 -20.18
C ARG A 283 25.01 12.76 -20.28
N SER A 284 25.34 12.00 -19.23
CA SER A 284 26.67 11.44 -19.06
C SER A 284 26.98 10.20 -19.92
N GLY A 285 25.96 9.58 -20.55
CA GLY A 285 26.14 8.35 -21.33
C GLY A 285 26.63 7.14 -20.53
N ARG A 286 26.63 7.23 -19.18
CA ARG A 286 27.11 6.18 -18.28
C ARG A 286 26.14 5.02 -18.05
N VAL A 287 24.93 5.12 -18.59
CA VAL A 287 23.86 4.15 -18.36
C VAL A 287 23.50 3.50 -19.68
N GLU A 288 23.63 2.19 -19.72
CA GLU A 288 23.09 1.36 -20.79
C GLU A 288 21.73 0.83 -20.34
N PHE A 289 20.68 1.23 -21.05
CA PHE A 289 19.30 0.90 -20.67
C PHE A 289 18.94 -0.52 -21.10
N ASP A 290 18.32 -1.28 -20.19
CA ASP A 290 17.75 -2.59 -20.44
C ASP A 290 18.76 -3.62 -21.01
N ALA A 291 20.05 -3.47 -20.68
CA ALA A 291 21.13 -4.30 -21.19
C ALA A 291 21.04 -5.78 -20.74
N VAL A 292 20.52 -6.03 -19.53
CA VAL A 292 20.41 -7.38 -18.95
C VAL A 292 18.96 -7.67 -18.56
N LEU A 293 18.17 -8.20 -19.49
CA LEU A 293 16.76 -8.54 -19.26
C LEU A 293 16.57 -9.56 -18.13
N ASP A 294 17.50 -10.50 -17.99
CA ASP A 294 17.52 -11.49 -16.91
C ASP A 294 17.46 -10.87 -15.51
N ALA A 295 18.06 -9.69 -15.33
CA ALA A 295 18.08 -9.02 -14.04
C ALA A 295 16.72 -8.38 -13.67
N LYS A 296 15.77 -8.31 -14.61
CA LYS A 296 14.38 -7.90 -14.34
C LYS A 296 13.51 -9.04 -13.82
N ILE A 297 13.93 -10.28 -14.07
CA ILE A 297 13.15 -11.46 -13.70
C ILE A 297 13.30 -11.67 -12.20
N ASN A 298 12.18 -11.93 -11.51
CA ASN A 298 12.22 -12.30 -10.10
C ASN A 298 13.10 -13.57 -9.94
N PRO A 299 14.13 -13.56 -9.07
CA PRO A 299 15.02 -14.70 -8.89
C PRO A 299 14.27 -15.98 -8.49
N ASP A 300 13.15 -15.88 -7.78
CA ASP A 300 12.34 -17.04 -7.44
C ASP A 300 11.65 -17.62 -8.67
N LYS A 301 11.17 -16.78 -9.61
CA LYS A 301 10.64 -17.27 -10.89
C LYS A 301 11.73 -17.92 -11.73
N LYS A 302 12.92 -17.31 -11.77
CA LYS A 302 14.10 -17.82 -12.49
C LYS A 302 14.55 -19.18 -11.97
N ARG A 303 14.68 -19.34 -10.64
CA ARG A 303 15.01 -20.64 -10.02
C ARG A 303 14.02 -21.73 -10.36
N LEU A 304 12.73 -21.37 -10.38
CA LEU A 304 11.67 -22.33 -10.66
C LEU A 304 11.74 -22.86 -12.10
N SER A 305 12.00 -22.00 -13.10
CA SER A 305 12.20 -22.45 -14.48
C SER A 305 13.52 -23.23 -14.64
N GLU A 306 14.59 -22.77 -13.97
CA GLU A 306 15.89 -23.46 -14.00
C GLU A 306 15.84 -24.85 -13.37
N ALA A 307 14.94 -25.11 -12.43
CA ALA A 307 14.76 -26.44 -11.82
C ALA A 307 14.35 -27.51 -12.85
N PHE A 308 13.57 -27.13 -13.87
CA PHE A 308 13.18 -28.02 -14.95
C PHE A 308 14.32 -28.23 -15.95
N SER A 309 15.04 -27.17 -16.34
CA SER A 309 16.17 -27.28 -17.28
C SER A 309 17.41 -27.97 -16.67
N SER A 310 17.63 -27.84 -15.36
CA SER A 310 18.77 -28.45 -14.65
C SER A 310 18.56 -29.93 -14.29
N GLY A 311 17.36 -30.47 -14.52
CA GLY A 311 17.00 -31.83 -14.15
C GLY A 311 16.73 -32.05 -12.65
N GLU A 312 16.72 -30.97 -11.84
CA GLU A 312 16.32 -31.05 -10.43
C GLU A 312 14.86 -31.48 -10.28
N ALA A 313 13.96 -30.96 -11.13
CA ALA A 313 12.56 -31.36 -11.17
C ALA A 313 12.38 -32.86 -11.45
N ALA A 314 13.21 -33.44 -12.33
CA ALA A 314 13.19 -34.87 -12.62
C ALA A 314 13.61 -35.71 -11.39
N ARG A 315 14.55 -35.21 -10.58
CA ARG A 315 14.92 -35.85 -9.30
C ARG A 315 13.81 -35.74 -8.28
N GLU A 316 13.15 -34.58 -8.18
CA GLU A 316 11.98 -34.43 -7.31
C GLU A 316 10.85 -35.38 -7.71
N LEU A 317 10.59 -35.56 -9.01
CA LEU A 317 9.63 -36.54 -9.52
C LEU A 317 9.96 -37.98 -9.09
N VAL A 318 11.23 -38.39 -9.20
CA VAL A 318 11.67 -39.73 -8.74
C VAL A 318 11.46 -39.87 -7.23
N MET A 319 11.73 -38.83 -6.45
CA MET A 319 11.52 -38.83 -5.00
C MET A 319 10.03 -38.87 -4.63
N LEU A 320 9.17 -38.18 -5.38
CA LEU A 320 7.71 -38.26 -5.22
C LEU A 320 7.20 -39.67 -5.45
N ARG A 321 7.63 -40.30 -6.55
CA ARG A 321 7.27 -41.70 -6.88
C ARG A 321 7.75 -42.67 -5.81
N LYS A 322 8.99 -42.49 -5.32
CA LYS A 322 9.55 -43.33 -4.26
C LYS A 322 8.78 -43.21 -2.95
N ASN A 323 8.31 -42.00 -2.63
CA ASN A 323 7.63 -41.71 -1.36
C ASN A 323 6.11 -41.65 -1.50
N ARG A 324 5.53 -42.18 -2.59
CA ARG A 324 4.12 -42.04 -2.96
C ARG A 324 3.16 -42.38 -1.81
N GLU A 325 3.43 -43.45 -1.08
CA GLU A 325 2.62 -43.91 0.05
C GLU A 325 2.69 -42.98 1.27
N ILE A 326 3.78 -42.23 1.42
CA ILE A 326 4.06 -41.33 2.55
C ILE A 326 3.58 -39.90 2.25
N LEU A 327 3.40 -39.52 0.97
CA LEU A 327 2.95 -38.18 0.57
C LEU A 327 1.70 -37.68 1.33
N PRO A 328 0.64 -38.50 1.53
CA PRO A 328 -0.54 -38.06 2.29
C PRO A 328 -0.22 -37.66 3.73
N THR A 329 0.80 -38.27 4.35
CA THR A 329 1.25 -37.90 5.70
C THR A 329 1.99 -36.56 5.70
N PHE A 330 2.78 -36.28 4.66
CA PHE A 330 3.47 -34.99 4.52
C PHE A 330 2.51 -33.83 4.26
N LEU A 331 1.38 -34.09 3.59
CA LEU A 331 0.35 -33.07 3.35
C LEU A 331 -0.35 -32.60 4.63
N ARG A 332 -0.24 -33.35 5.74
CA ARG A 332 -0.75 -32.92 7.05
C ARG A 332 0.14 -31.84 7.69
N ASP A 333 1.41 -31.78 7.32
CA ASP A 333 2.35 -30.74 7.77
C ASP A 333 2.17 -29.47 6.93
N LYS A 334 1.95 -28.33 7.59
CA LYS A 334 1.71 -27.05 6.91
C LYS A 334 2.87 -26.65 5.98
N VAL A 335 4.11 -26.83 6.43
CA VAL A 335 5.30 -26.41 5.67
C VAL A 335 5.49 -27.31 4.45
N LYS A 336 5.40 -28.62 4.64
CA LYS A 336 5.52 -29.60 3.54
C LYS A 336 4.35 -29.49 2.55
N SER A 337 3.13 -29.25 3.03
CA SER A 337 1.97 -28.99 2.17
C SER A 337 2.15 -27.74 1.31
N ALA A 338 2.77 -26.69 1.85
CA ALA A 338 3.06 -25.47 1.10
C ALA A 338 4.12 -25.73 0.04
N LYS A 339 5.18 -26.50 0.36
CA LYS A 339 6.19 -26.93 -0.62
C LYS A 339 5.54 -27.69 -1.79
N MET A 340 4.70 -28.69 -1.49
CA MET A 340 4.03 -29.49 -2.53
C MET A 340 3.09 -28.67 -3.40
N ARG A 341 2.34 -27.73 -2.81
CA ARG A 341 1.49 -26.80 -3.58
C ARG A 341 2.30 -25.87 -4.47
N ASN A 342 3.44 -25.37 -4.00
CA ASN A 342 4.33 -24.56 -4.81
C ASN A 342 4.91 -25.37 -5.99
N MET A 343 5.30 -26.62 -5.74
CA MET A 343 5.80 -27.53 -6.79
C MET A 343 4.72 -27.82 -7.84
N TYR A 344 3.48 -28.12 -7.42
CA TYR A 344 2.32 -28.26 -8.30
C TYR A 344 2.10 -27.02 -9.16
N ALA A 345 1.96 -25.85 -8.52
CA ALA A 345 1.72 -24.59 -9.21
C ALA A 345 2.87 -24.17 -10.15
N THR A 346 4.07 -24.70 -9.93
CA THR A 346 5.20 -24.49 -10.83
C THR A 346 5.13 -25.43 -12.02
N ALA A 347 4.86 -26.71 -11.80
CA ALA A 347 4.69 -27.67 -12.88
C ALA A 347 3.55 -27.26 -13.83
N CYS A 348 2.42 -26.77 -13.30
CA CYS A 348 1.33 -26.24 -14.14
C CYS A 348 1.77 -25.05 -14.99
N ARG A 349 2.52 -24.10 -14.42
CA ARG A 349 3.03 -22.94 -15.17
C ARG A 349 4.01 -23.33 -16.27
N GLU A 350 4.89 -24.28 -16.00
CA GLU A 350 5.85 -24.75 -16.99
C GLU A 350 5.15 -25.50 -18.14
N LEU A 351 4.03 -26.17 -17.86
CA LEU A 351 3.22 -26.86 -18.87
C LEU A 351 2.52 -25.89 -19.83
N GLU A 352 2.14 -24.69 -19.39
CA GLU A 352 1.34 -23.73 -20.16
C GLU A 352 2.12 -23.04 -21.31
N GLY A 353 3.45 -23.16 -21.38
CA GLY A 353 4.25 -22.40 -22.34
C GLY A 353 5.53 -23.07 -22.87
N GLN A 354 5.68 -24.39 -22.72
CA GLN A 354 6.91 -25.10 -23.07
C GLN A 354 6.69 -26.18 -24.14
N ASP A 355 7.53 -26.17 -25.18
CA ASP A 355 7.48 -27.12 -26.30
C ASP A 355 8.44 -28.31 -26.14
N ASP A 356 9.30 -28.28 -25.12
CA ASP A 356 10.26 -29.36 -24.87
C ASP A 356 9.54 -30.62 -24.32
N PRO A 357 9.58 -31.75 -25.05
CA PRO A 357 8.88 -32.97 -24.66
C PRO A 357 9.37 -33.57 -23.33
N GLU A 358 10.64 -33.38 -22.96
CA GLU A 358 11.18 -33.89 -21.69
C GLU A 358 10.67 -33.08 -20.50
N ILE A 359 10.62 -31.74 -20.65
CA ILE A 359 10.11 -30.84 -19.61
C ILE A 359 8.61 -31.06 -19.42
N VAL A 360 7.85 -31.13 -20.51
CA VAL A 360 6.40 -31.41 -20.49
C VAL A 360 6.12 -32.74 -19.79
N LYS A 361 6.85 -33.80 -20.13
CA LYS A 361 6.71 -35.11 -19.48
C LYS A 361 7.03 -35.06 -17.99
N THR A 362 8.07 -34.31 -17.61
CA THR A 362 8.48 -34.17 -16.21
C THR A 362 7.45 -33.39 -15.40
N ALA A 363 6.98 -32.26 -15.94
CA ALA A 363 5.95 -31.42 -15.34
C ALA A 363 4.63 -32.20 -15.16
N GLN A 364 4.17 -32.89 -16.22
CA GLN A 364 2.98 -33.72 -16.14
C GLN A 364 3.12 -34.83 -15.09
N GLY A 365 4.28 -35.50 -15.04
CA GLY A 365 4.54 -36.52 -14.04
C GLY A 365 4.47 -35.99 -12.60
N ILE A 366 4.94 -34.77 -12.34
CA ILE A 366 4.85 -34.14 -11.02
C ILE A 366 3.39 -33.81 -10.69
N ILE A 367 2.64 -33.26 -11.66
CA ILE A 367 1.22 -32.93 -11.52
C ILE A 367 0.45 -34.19 -11.12
N ASP A 368 0.58 -35.28 -11.88
CA ASP A 368 -0.18 -36.52 -11.67
C ASP A 368 0.07 -37.12 -10.27
N GLU A 369 1.33 -37.17 -9.81
CA GLU A 369 1.68 -37.72 -8.49
C GLU A 369 1.15 -36.84 -7.34
N LEU A 370 1.17 -35.51 -7.52
CA LEU A 370 0.65 -34.58 -6.52
C LEU A 370 -0.88 -34.55 -6.48
N GLU A 371 -1.55 -34.61 -7.62
CA GLU A 371 -3.02 -34.70 -7.67
C GLU A 371 -3.53 -35.95 -6.97
N ALA A 372 -2.90 -37.11 -7.23
CA ALA A 372 -3.21 -38.34 -6.53
C ALA A 372 -2.99 -38.22 -5.01
N ALA A 373 -1.91 -37.56 -4.58
CA ALA A 373 -1.64 -37.33 -3.16
C ALA A 373 -2.65 -36.37 -2.52
N PHE A 374 -3.06 -35.30 -3.22
CA PHE A 374 -4.08 -34.36 -2.75
C PHE A 374 -5.44 -35.03 -2.61
N GLU A 375 -5.86 -35.82 -3.60
CA GLU A 375 -7.12 -36.58 -3.56
C GLU A 375 -7.14 -37.57 -2.39
N ALA A 376 -6.02 -38.24 -2.11
CA ALA A 376 -5.90 -39.18 -0.98
C ALA A 376 -6.11 -38.52 0.39
N VAL A 377 -5.90 -37.20 0.51
CA VAL A 377 -6.10 -36.43 1.75
C VAL A 377 -7.47 -35.72 1.75
N GLY A 378 -8.26 -35.86 0.69
CA GLY A 378 -9.53 -35.14 0.54
C GLY A 378 -9.35 -33.65 0.22
N LEU A 379 -8.26 -33.31 -0.46
CA LEU A 379 -8.06 -31.99 -1.08
C LEU A 379 -8.54 -32.04 -2.54
N ALA A 380 -8.84 -30.88 -3.10
CA ALA A 380 -9.07 -30.74 -4.53
C ALA A 380 -7.77 -31.03 -5.30
N ARG A 381 -7.87 -31.33 -6.60
CA ARG A 381 -6.69 -31.59 -7.46
C ARG A 381 -5.67 -30.45 -7.45
N ASN A 382 -6.14 -29.22 -7.31
CA ASN A 382 -5.29 -28.03 -7.16
C ASN A 382 -4.69 -27.86 -5.74
N GLY A 383 -4.85 -28.84 -4.84
CA GLY A 383 -4.35 -28.81 -3.46
C GLY A 383 -5.15 -27.93 -2.50
N ASN A 384 -6.26 -27.34 -2.94
CA ASN A 384 -7.15 -26.54 -2.10
C ASN A 384 -8.09 -27.41 -1.27
N ARG A 385 -8.64 -26.87 -0.18
CA ARG A 385 -9.57 -27.62 0.68
C ARG A 385 -10.87 -27.88 -0.06
N LEU A 386 -11.33 -29.13 -0.08
CA LEU A 386 -12.67 -29.43 -0.58
C LEU A 386 -13.73 -28.80 0.33
N PRO A 387 -14.83 -28.27 -0.22
CA PRO A 387 -15.97 -27.83 0.57
C PRO A 387 -16.51 -29.00 1.41
N PRO A 388 -17.01 -28.75 2.64
CA PRO A 388 -17.53 -29.80 3.52
C PRO A 388 -18.59 -30.70 2.86
N ALA A 389 -19.32 -30.17 1.88
CA ALA A 389 -20.36 -30.87 1.13
C ALA A 389 -19.82 -32.00 0.21
N LEU A 390 -18.56 -31.91 -0.27
CA LEU A 390 -17.94 -32.96 -1.08
C LEU A 390 -17.26 -34.04 -0.23
N VAL A 391 -16.82 -33.68 0.98
CA VAL A 391 -16.13 -34.60 1.91
C VAL A 391 -17.07 -35.68 2.45
N GLN A 392 -18.38 -35.41 2.53
CA GLN A 392 -19.38 -36.36 3.03
C GLN A 392 -20.03 -37.22 1.92
N GLY A 393 -19.59 -37.09 0.68
CA GLY A 393 -20.32 -37.60 -0.48
C GLY A 393 -21.54 -36.71 -0.77
N VAL A 394 -21.68 -36.26 -2.01
CA VAL A 394 -22.87 -35.49 -2.40
C VAL A 394 -24.04 -36.46 -2.41
N SER A 395 -24.98 -36.33 -1.46
CA SER A 395 -26.31 -36.87 -1.71
C SER A 395 -26.93 -35.98 -2.78
N GLU A 396 -27.27 -36.57 -3.93
CA GLU A 396 -27.95 -35.83 -5.00
C GLU A 396 -29.29 -35.25 -4.54
N ASP A 397 -29.81 -35.72 -3.42
CA ASP A 397 -31.11 -35.37 -2.86
C ASP A 397 -31.09 -34.18 -1.88
N ASP A 398 -29.94 -33.58 -1.53
CA ASP A 398 -29.88 -32.46 -0.58
C ASP A 398 -29.63 -31.07 -1.27
N PRO A 399 -30.69 -30.30 -1.58
CA PRO A 399 -30.58 -29.02 -2.30
C PRO A 399 -29.67 -27.94 -1.67
N PRO A 400 -29.57 -27.77 -0.33
CA PRO A 400 -28.60 -26.85 0.27
C PRO A 400 -27.13 -27.26 0.06
N GLN A 401 -26.82 -28.55 -0.03
CA GLN A 401 -25.46 -29.01 -0.35
C GLN A 401 -25.08 -28.65 -1.79
N ARG A 402 -26.00 -28.84 -2.75
CA ARG A 402 -25.80 -28.46 -4.16
C ARG A 402 -25.53 -26.97 -4.34
N LYS A 403 -26.32 -26.09 -3.71
CA LYS A 403 -26.09 -24.63 -3.78
C LYS A 403 -24.74 -24.20 -3.22
N ARG A 404 -24.26 -24.84 -2.13
CA ARG A 404 -22.94 -24.57 -1.55
C ARG A 404 -21.81 -25.03 -2.47
N LEU A 405 -21.99 -26.16 -3.16
CA LEU A 405 -21.07 -26.68 -4.17
C LEU A 405 -20.97 -25.73 -5.37
N GLU A 406 -22.10 -25.28 -5.91
CA GLU A 406 -22.14 -24.34 -7.04
C GLU A 406 -21.50 -22.99 -6.71
N ALA A 407 -21.76 -22.44 -5.51
CA ALA A 407 -21.13 -21.20 -5.07
C ALA A 407 -19.59 -21.32 -4.96
N TYR A 408 -19.09 -22.47 -4.47
CA TYR A 408 -17.66 -22.74 -4.38
C TYR A 408 -17.00 -22.92 -5.75
N LEU A 409 -17.64 -23.64 -6.67
CA LEU A 409 -17.14 -23.79 -8.05
C LEU A 409 -17.09 -22.43 -8.79
N ALA A 410 -18.04 -21.54 -8.52
CA ALA A 410 -18.02 -20.18 -9.05
C ALA A 410 -16.85 -19.34 -8.48
N GLU A 411 -16.58 -19.47 -7.18
CA GLU A 411 -15.47 -18.78 -6.50
C GLU A 411 -14.10 -19.26 -7.02
N ASN A 412 -13.92 -20.58 -7.16
CA ASN A 412 -12.66 -21.13 -7.68
C ASN A 412 -12.42 -20.84 -9.17
N LYS A 413 -13.46 -20.86 -10.01
CA LYS A 413 -13.34 -20.42 -11.40
C LYS A 413 -12.91 -18.96 -11.50
N SER A 414 -13.37 -18.11 -10.58
CA SER A 414 -12.92 -16.71 -10.52
C SER A 414 -11.47 -16.57 -10.05
N GLY A 415 -10.99 -17.49 -9.20
CA GLY A 415 -9.59 -17.56 -8.76
C GLY A 415 -8.63 -18.03 -9.85
N GLU A 416 -9.02 -19.02 -10.66
CA GLU A 416 -8.23 -19.52 -11.81
C GLU A 416 -8.15 -18.48 -12.94
N GLN A 417 -9.24 -17.77 -13.23
CA GLN A 417 -9.23 -16.66 -14.20
C GLN A 417 -8.41 -15.44 -13.71
N ALA A 418 -8.28 -15.26 -12.40
CA ALA A 418 -7.42 -14.23 -11.84
C ALA A 418 -5.92 -14.61 -11.86
N SER A 419 -5.57 -15.90 -11.88
CA SER A 419 -4.17 -16.35 -12.01
C SER A 419 -3.69 -16.46 -13.46
N SER A 420 -4.58 -16.62 -14.44
CA SER A 420 -4.22 -16.68 -15.86
C SER A 420 -3.98 -15.31 -16.52
N ILE A 421 -4.16 -14.21 -15.79
CA ILE A 421 -3.99 -12.82 -16.29
C ILE A 421 -2.85 -12.08 -15.52
N GLY A 422 -2.09 -12.77 -14.67
CA GLY A 422 -1.12 -12.17 -13.73
C GLY A 422 0.36 -12.28 -14.08
#